data_AF-A0A2V9LVM4-F1
#
_entry.id   AF-A0A2V9LVM4-F1
#
_cell.length_a   1.000
_cell.length_b   1.000
_cell.length_c   1.000
_cell.angle_alpha   90.00
_cell.angle_beta   90.00
_cell.angle_gamma   90.00
#
_symmetry.space_group_name_H-M   'P 1'
#
loop_
_entity.id
_entity.type
_entity.pdbx_description
1 polymer ?
#
loop_
_entity_poly.entity_id
_entity_poly.type
_entity_poly.pdbx_seq_one_letter_code
_entity_poly.pdbx_strand_id
1 'polypeptide(L)' 'MHFEEDVMRPEYDLRGGVRGKYYKQYKEGTNVVLLEPDVAAVFRDSESVNQARRVLIKAAGQLEQPASPKAGRS' A
#
# COMPACT_ATOMS: atom_id res chain seq x y z
N MET A 1 -42.28 6.46 12.50
CA MET A 1 -40.91 6.22 12.01
C MET A 1 -40.96 6.45 10.51
N HIS A 2 -40.35 7.54 10.03
CA HIS A 2 -40.16 7.77 8.59
C HIS A 2 -38.91 7.00 8.17
N PHE A 3 -39.07 6.03 7.28
CA PHE A 3 -37.94 5.44 6.57
C PHE A 3 -37.61 6.43 5.47
N GLU A 4 -36.51 7.15 5.63
CA GLU A 4 -35.92 7.83 4.48
C GLU A 4 -35.53 6.72 3.49
N GLU A 5 -36.13 6.76 2.31
CA GLU A 5 -35.76 5.87 1.22
C GLU A 5 -34.25 5.96 1.02
N ASP A 6 -33.58 4.82 0.85
CA ASP A 6 -32.12 4.72 0.69
C ASP A 6 -31.72 5.23 -0.72
N VAL A 7 -32.01 6.51 -0.97
CA VAL A 7 -31.76 7.14 -2.26
C VAL A 7 -30.29 7.50 -2.32
N MET A 8 -29.59 6.94 -3.30
CA MET A 8 -28.20 7.29 -3.58
C MET A 8 -28.06 8.81 -3.72
N ARG A 9 -27.16 9.39 -2.93
CA ARG A 9 -26.94 10.84 -2.98
C ARG A 9 -26.45 11.25 -4.38
N PRO A 10 -26.80 12.45 -4.87
CA PRO A 10 -26.43 12.90 -6.22
C PRO A 10 -24.92 12.87 -6.50
N GLU A 11 -24.08 12.97 -5.48
CA GLU A 11 -22.61 12.90 -5.60
C GLU A 11 -22.11 11.49 -5.93
N TYR A 12 -22.92 10.46 -5.72
CA TYR A 12 -22.59 9.07 -6.03
C TYR A 12 -23.16 8.64 -7.39
N ASP A 13 -22.63 9.24 -8.46
CA ASP A 13 -22.87 8.72 -9.81
C ASP A 13 -21.93 7.55 -10.12
N LEU A 14 -22.41 6.32 -9.90
CA LEU A 14 -21.66 5.10 -10.19
C LEU A 14 -21.83 4.61 -11.64
N ARG A 15 -22.53 5.36 -12.50
CA ARG A 15 -22.73 5.00 -13.91
C ARG A 15 -21.37 5.08 -14.63
N GLY A 16 -20.89 3.94 -15.14
CA GLY A 16 -19.55 3.82 -15.75
C GLY A 16 -18.49 3.17 -14.85
N GLY A 17 -18.87 2.71 -13.65
CA GLY A 17 -17.99 1.90 -12.82
C GLY A 17 -17.56 0.61 -13.53
N VAL A 18 -16.25 0.41 -13.69
CA VAL A 18 -15.67 -0.83 -14.23
C VAL A 18 -15.37 -1.79 -13.08
N ARG A 19 -16.00 -2.97 -13.07
CA ARG A 19 -15.77 -3.99 -12.05
C ARG A 19 -14.29 -4.38 -12.01
N GLY A 20 -13.66 -4.20 -10.85
CA GLY A 20 -12.27 -4.56 -10.64
C GLY A 20 -11.24 -3.60 -11.27
N LYS A 21 -11.62 -2.36 -11.62
CA LYS A 21 -10.72 -1.34 -12.20
C LYS A 21 -9.38 -1.23 -11.48
N TYR A 22 -9.39 -1.31 -10.16
CA TYR A 22 -8.20 -1.20 -9.30
C TYR A 22 -7.80 -2.53 -8.63
N TYR A 23 -8.44 -3.64 -9.00
CA TYR A 23 -8.25 -4.93 -8.33
C TYR A 23 -6.82 -5.46 -8.46
N LYS A 24 -6.19 -5.25 -9.63
CA LYS A 24 -4.79 -5.66 -9.85
C LYS A 24 -3.82 -4.86 -8.99
N GLN A 25 -3.97 -3.54 -8.95
CA GLN A 25 -3.16 -2.63 -8.11
C GLN A 25 -3.37 -2.89 -6.60
N TYR A 26 -4.58 -3.26 -6.20
CA TYR A 26 -4.86 -3.70 -4.84
C TYR A 26 -4.21 -5.06 -4.52
N LYS A 27 -4.28 -6.02 -5.45
CA LYS A 27 -3.63 -7.34 -5.32
C LYS A 27 -2.11 -7.30 -5.34
N GLU A 28 -1.52 -6.27 -5.93
CA GLU A 28 -0.08 -6.01 -5.86
C GLU A 28 0.40 -5.72 -4.44
N GLY A 29 -0.53 -5.56 -3.48
CA GLY A 29 -0.24 -5.66 -2.05
C GLY A 29 0.76 -4.60 -1.62
N THR A 30 0.28 -3.37 -1.43
CA THR A 30 1.14 -2.36 -0.78
C THR A 30 1.39 -2.80 0.65
N ASN A 31 2.64 -3.16 0.97
CA ASN A 31 3.04 -3.40 2.35
C ASN A 31 3.12 -2.05 3.07
N VAL A 32 2.07 -1.71 3.81
CA VAL A 32 2.00 -0.46 4.58
C VAL A 32 2.78 -0.65 5.88
N VAL A 33 3.84 0.14 6.04
CA VAL A 33 4.65 0.17 7.27
C VAL A 33 4.44 1.51 7.94
N LEU A 34 4.01 1.48 9.20
CA LEU A 34 3.93 2.67 10.03
C LEU A 34 5.34 3.03 10.51
N LEU A 35 5.74 4.28 10.34
CA LEU A 35 6.97 4.81 10.90
C LEU A 35 6.69 5.37 12.29
N GLU A 36 7.68 5.25 13.18
CA GLU A 36 7.67 5.98 14.44
C GLU A 36 7.64 7.50 14.19
N PRO A 37 7.03 8.31 15.07
CA PRO A 37 6.81 9.73 14.84
C PRO A 37 8.11 10.54 14.62
N ASP A 38 9.16 10.19 15.34
CA ASP A 38 10.48 10.81 15.24
C ASP A 38 11.14 10.53 13.89
N VAL A 39 11.05 9.29 13.40
CA VAL A 39 11.55 8.91 12.08
C VAL A 39 10.74 9.59 10.97
N ALA A 40 9.41 9.61 11.09
CA ALA A 40 8.53 10.25 10.13
C ALA A 40 8.81 11.77 10.01
N ALA A 41 9.16 12.44 11.11
CA ALA A 41 9.46 13.87 11.12
C ALA A 41 10.71 14.25 10.31
N VAL A 42 11.61 13.30 10.04
CA VAL A 42 12.84 13.53 9.26
C VAL A 42 12.60 13.50 7.76
N PHE A 43 11.58 12.77 7.29
CA PHE A 43 11.33 12.54 5.87
C PHE A 43 10.15 13.35 5.35
N ARG A 44 10.28 13.88 4.12
CA ARG A 44 9.24 14.69 3.47
C ARG A 44 8.08 13.85 2.96
N ASP A 45 8.39 12.66 2.43
CA ASP A 45 7.43 11.78 1.76
C ASP A 45 7.93 10.32 1.71
N SER A 46 7.06 9.44 1.23
CA SER A 46 7.35 8.01 1.08
C SER A 46 8.44 7.72 0.04
N GLU A 47 8.69 8.60 -0.92
CA GLU A 47 9.76 8.42 -1.91
C GLU A 47 11.13 8.54 -1.23
N SER A 48 11.31 9.59 -0.42
CA SER A 48 12.55 9.83 0.33
C SER A 48 12.86 8.69 1.32
N VAL A 49 11.85 8.16 2.02
CA VAL A 49 11.98 6.98 2.91
C VAL A 49 12.45 5.74 2.12
N ASN A 50 11.80 5.47 0.99
CA ASN A 50 12.12 4.30 0.17
C ASN A 50 13.50 4.41 -0.48
N GLN A 51 13.96 5.62 -0.83
CA GLN A 51 15.31 5.84 -1.30
C GLN A 51 16.36 5.54 -0.22
N ALA A 52 16.17 6.04 1.00
CA ALA A 52 17.04 5.74 2.14
C ALA A 52 17.09 4.23 2.43
N ARG A 53 15.92 3.58 2.45
CA ARG A 53 15.82 2.12 2.61
C ARG A 53 16.60 1.35 1.53
N ARG A 54 16.55 1.80 0.27
CA ARG A 54 17.33 1.17 -0.83
C ARG A 54 18.82 1.35 -0.66
N VAL A 55 19.29 2.49 -0.13
CA VAL A 55 20.70 2.69 0.20
C VAL A 55 21.12 1.70 1.30
N LEU A 56 20.30 1.55 2.34
CA LEU A 56 20.52 0.56 3.39
C LEU A 56 20.53 -0.86 2.83
N ILE A 57 19.61 -1.22 1.93
CA ILE A 57 19.60 -2.54 1.27
C ILE A 57 20.85 -2.74 0.41
N LYS A 58 21.37 -1.71 -0.27
CA LYS A 58 22.61 -1.83 -1.06
C LYS A 58 23.83 -2.01 -0.16
N ALA A 59 23.90 -1.26 0.94
CA ALA A 59 24.94 -1.44 1.96
C ALA A 59 24.81 -2.81 2.65
N ALA A 60 23.59 -3.21 2.99
CA ALA A 60 23.25 -4.49 3.63
C ALA A 60 23.22 -5.66 2.65
N GLY A 61 23.27 -5.45 1.33
CA GLY A 61 23.58 -6.48 0.35
C GLY A 61 24.98 -7.07 0.53
N GLN A 62 25.83 -6.41 1.33
CA GLN A 62 27.07 -6.96 1.88
C GLN A 62 26.87 -7.68 3.22
N LEU A 63 25.69 -7.62 3.83
CA LEU A 63 25.46 -8.06 5.21
C LEU A 63 24.27 -8.97 5.49
N GLU A 64 23.26 -9.19 4.64
CA GLU A 64 22.41 -10.41 4.58
C GLU A 64 21.42 -10.35 3.39
N GLN A 65 21.40 -11.40 2.57
CA GLN A 65 20.31 -11.66 1.62
C GLN A 65 19.08 -12.13 2.41
N PRO A 66 17.89 -11.53 2.28
CA PRO A 66 16.70 -12.16 2.84
C PRO A 66 16.43 -13.44 2.04
N ALA A 67 16.40 -14.57 2.74
CA ALA A 67 16.10 -15.87 2.16
C ALA A 67 14.82 -15.78 1.30
N SER A 68 14.94 -16.21 0.04
CA SER A 68 13.80 -16.51 -0.81
C SER A 68 12.77 -17.33 -0.04
N PRO A 69 11.47 -17.02 -0.10
CA PRO A 69 10.46 -17.87 0.52
C PRO A 69 10.48 -19.24 -0.16
N LYS A 70 11.07 -20.23 0.50
CA LYS A 70 10.78 -21.64 0.22
C LYS A 70 9.39 -21.92 0.78
N ALA A 71 8.43 -22.08 -0.12
CA ALA A 71 7.25 -22.91 0.12
C ALA A 71 6.92 -23.63 -1.19
N GLY A 72 7.52 -24.80 -1.36
CA GLY A 72 6.96 -25.82 -2.24
C GLY A 72 5.83 -26.56 -1.52
N ARG A 73 5.09 -27.33 -2.33
CA ARG A 73 4.06 -28.35 -2.00
C ARG A 73 2.62 -27.86 -1.83
N SER A 74 1.90 -27.83 -2.94
CA SER A 74 0.89 -28.85 -3.25
C SER A 74 0.77 -29.01 -4.76
#